data_AF-A0AAD9CKV3-F1
#
_entry.id   AF-A0AAD9CKV3-F1
#
_cell.length_a   1.000
_cell.length_b   1.000
_cell.length_c   1.000
_cell.angle_alpha   90.00
_cell.angle_beta   90.00
_cell.angle_gamma   90.00
#
_symmetry.space_group_name_H-M   'P 1'
#
loop_
_entity.id
_entity.type
_entity.pdbx_description
1 polymer ?
#
loop_
_entity_poly.entity_id
_entity_poly.type
_entity_poly.pdbx_seq_one_letter_code
_entity_poly.pdbx_strand_id
1 'polypeptide(L)'
;MQFVYCIPVGTHEFTAEQCFGDGLNWAGCAIIVLLGQQRRFDLFDFCYHLLKVQRQDGKDEIIKNVPLKKMADRIRKYQILNNEIFAILNKYMKAVETDSSTVEHVRCFQPPIHQSLATTC
;
A
#
# COMPACT_ATOMS: atom_id res chain seq x y z
N MET A 1 2.81 -8.83 3.71
CA MET A 1 1.77 -9.88 3.76
C MET A 1 0.93 -9.98 2.50
N GLN A 2 0.59 -8.86 1.82
CA GLN A 2 -0.24 -8.86 0.61
C GLN A 2 0.20 -9.83 -0.48
N PHE A 3 1.51 -9.95 -0.70
CA PHE A 3 2.06 -10.90 -1.66
C PHE A 3 1.55 -12.33 -1.46
N VAL A 4 1.48 -12.81 -0.23
CA VAL A 4 1.10 -14.20 0.08
C VAL A 4 -0.37 -14.45 -0.22
N TYR A 5 -1.29 -13.62 0.30
CA TYR A 5 -2.73 -13.85 0.10
C TYR A 5 -3.22 -13.49 -1.31
N CYS A 6 -2.38 -12.81 -2.11
CA CYS A 6 -2.63 -12.59 -3.53
C CYS A 6 -2.27 -13.80 -4.42
N ILE A 7 -1.49 -14.77 -3.93
CA ILE A 7 -1.14 -15.98 -4.69
C ILE A 7 -2.43 -16.78 -4.94
N PRO A 8 -2.75 -17.13 -6.21
CA PRO A 8 -3.86 -18.01 -6.52
C PRO A 8 -3.65 -19.40 -5.90
N VAL A 9 -4.67 -19.91 -5.23
CA VAL A 9 -4.71 -21.27 -4.65
C VAL A 9 -5.37 -22.26 -5.61
N GLY A 10 -5.27 -23.55 -5.31
CA GLY A 10 -5.92 -24.61 -6.07
C GLY A 10 -7.47 -24.50 -6.05
N THR A 11 -8.14 -25.17 -6.99
CA THR A 11 -9.60 -25.10 -7.15
C THR A 11 -10.40 -25.58 -5.95
N HIS A 12 -9.80 -26.41 -5.09
CA HIS A 12 -10.43 -27.00 -3.90
C HIS A 12 -9.83 -26.47 -2.59
N GLU A 13 -9.05 -25.40 -2.66
CA GLU A 13 -8.44 -24.75 -1.50
C GLU A 13 -9.18 -23.46 -1.15
N PHE A 14 -9.24 -23.15 0.14
CA PHE A 14 -9.86 -21.91 0.60
C PHE A 14 -8.92 -20.72 0.36
N THR A 15 -9.50 -19.63 -0.15
CA THR A 15 -8.79 -18.36 -0.29
C THR A 15 -8.80 -17.56 1.02
N ALA A 16 -7.89 -16.59 1.15
CA ALA A 16 -7.82 -15.75 2.35
C ALA A 16 -9.14 -14.99 2.60
N GLU A 17 -9.81 -14.52 1.54
CA GLU A 17 -11.11 -13.88 1.63
C GLU A 17 -12.23 -14.82 2.10
N GLN A 18 -12.15 -16.13 1.80
CA GLN A 18 -13.10 -17.12 2.32
C GLN A 18 -12.86 -17.43 3.80
N CYS A 19 -11.60 -17.42 4.25
CA CYS A 19 -11.25 -17.72 5.63
C CYS A 19 -11.45 -16.54 6.59
N PHE A 20 -11.15 -15.31 6.15
CA PHE A 20 -11.05 -14.14 7.02
C PHE A 20 -11.96 -12.97 6.61
N GLY A 21 -12.61 -13.06 5.45
CA GLY A 21 -13.35 -11.93 4.87
C GLY A 21 -12.47 -10.69 4.68
N ASP A 22 -13.07 -9.51 4.79
CA ASP A 22 -12.36 -8.23 4.63
C ASP A 22 -11.66 -7.79 5.91
N GLY A 23 -11.92 -8.45 7.05
CA GLY A 23 -11.39 -8.08 8.36
C GLY A 23 -9.86 -8.04 8.39
N LEU A 24 -9.20 -8.95 7.66
CA LEU A 24 -7.74 -8.96 7.50
C LEU A 24 -7.22 -7.66 6.85
N ASN A 25 -7.88 -7.19 5.80
CA ASN A 25 -7.50 -5.96 5.10
C ASN A 25 -7.84 -4.73 5.94
N TRP A 26 -8.97 -4.71 6.63
CA TRP A 26 -9.33 -3.64 7.57
C TRP A 26 -8.28 -3.48 8.67
N ALA A 27 -7.86 -4.59 9.30
CA ALA A 27 -6.84 -4.55 10.33
C ALA A 27 -5.49 -4.06 9.79
N GLY A 28 -5.02 -4.61 8.66
CA GLY A 28 -3.76 -4.20 8.04
C GLY A 28 -3.75 -2.73 7.63
N CYS A 29 -4.81 -2.27 6.96
CA CYS A 29 -4.93 -0.87 6.53
C CYS A 29 -5.06 0.10 7.72
N ALA A 30 -5.77 -0.29 8.78
CA ALA A 30 -5.86 0.52 10.00
C ALA A 30 -4.49 0.76 10.62
N ILE A 31 -3.67 -0.29 10.75
CA ILE A 31 -2.29 -0.15 11.27
C ILE A 31 -1.47 0.78 10.37
N ILE A 32 -1.54 0.61 9.04
CA ILE A 32 -0.80 1.45 8.09
C ILE A 32 -1.22 2.94 8.21
N VAL A 33 -2.51 3.23 8.34
CA VAL A 33 -3.02 4.60 8.49
C VAL A 33 -2.61 5.21 9.82
N LEU A 34 -2.79 4.49 10.93
CA LEU A 34 -2.46 4.98 12.27
C LEU A 34 -0.96 5.24 12.45
N LEU A 35 -0.11 4.55 11.69
CA LEU A 35 1.33 4.81 11.66
C LEU A 35 1.75 5.91 10.66
N GLY A 36 0.80 6.51 9.93
CA GLY A 36 1.07 7.53 8.91
C GLY A 36 1.82 6.99 7.68
N GLN A 37 1.72 5.69 7.40
CA GLN A 37 2.56 5.01 6.40
C GLN A 37 1.88 4.77 5.04
N GLN A 38 0.60 5.13 4.88
CA GLN A 38 -0.16 4.83 3.67
C GLN A 38 0.54 5.28 2.37
N ARG A 39 1.01 6.53 2.28
CA ARG A 39 1.66 7.04 1.05
C ARG A 39 2.91 6.25 0.69
N ARG A 40 3.66 5.77 1.69
CA ARG A 40 4.86 4.94 1.47
C ARG A 40 4.46 3.52 1.05
N PHE A 41 3.41 2.97 1.66
CA PHE A 41 2.84 1.70 1.25
C PHE A 41 2.41 1.72 -0.22
N ASP A 42 1.67 2.74 -0.65
CA ASP A 42 1.21 2.86 -2.05
C ASP A 42 2.37 2.92 -3.06
N LEU A 43 3.51 3.49 -2.66
CA LEU A 43 4.70 3.61 -3.51
C LEU A 43 5.56 2.33 -3.53
N PHE A 44 5.69 1.65 -2.39
CA PHE A 44 6.65 0.57 -2.17
C PHE A 44 6.01 -0.82 -2.02
N ASP A 45 4.70 -0.97 -2.17
CA ASP A 45 4.07 -2.30 -2.14
C ASP A 45 4.49 -3.16 -3.35
N PHE A 46 5.01 -4.35 -3.06
CA PHE A 46 5.50 -5.29 -4.07
C PHE A 46 4.42 -5.73 -5.06
N CYS A 47 3.19 -5.95 -4.59
CA CYS A 47 2.10 -6.38 -5.46
C CYS A 47 1.68 -5.26 -6.40
N TYR A 48 1.57 -4.03 -5.90
CA TYR A 48 1.22 -2.87 -6.74
C TYR A 48 2.30 -2.63 -7.81
N HIS A 49 3.57 -2.84 -7.47
CA HIS A 49 4.65 -2.80 -8.44
C HIS A 49 4.53 -3.91 -9.50
N LEU A 50 4.31 -5.17 -9.07
CA LEU A 50 4.11 -6.30 -9.98
C LEU A 50 2.93 -6.07 -10.95
N LEU A 51 1.79 -5.61 -10.44
CA LEU A 51 0.62 -5.28 -11.27
C LEU A 51 0.94 -4.17 -12.28
N LYS A 52 1.71 -3.15 -11.88
CA LYS A 52 2.10 -2.05 -12.77
C LYS A 52 2.96 -2.53 -13.93
N VAL A 53 3.96 -3.38 -13.65
CA VAL A 53 4.84 -3.94 -14.69
C VAL A 53 4.09 -4.91 -15.59
N GLN A 54 3.29 -5.82 -15.03
CA GLN A 54 2.49 -6.79 -15.78
C GLN A 54 1.50 -6.10 -16.75
N ARG A 55 0.93 -4.96 -16.35
CA ARG A 55 0.06 -4.16 -17.23
C ARG A 55 0.81 -3.50 -18.38
N GLN A 56 2.08 -3.17 -18.17
CA GLN A 56 2.92 -2.50 -19.16
C GLN A 56 3.43 -3.49 -20.21
N ASP A 57 3.87 -4.67 -19.80
CA ASP A 57 4.43 -5.68 -20.71
C ASP A 57 3.41 -6.71 -21.22
N GLY A 58 2.27 -6.86 -20.53
CA GLY A 58 1.20 -7.77 -20.90
C GLY A 58 1.55 -9.26 -20.75
N LYS A 59 2.66 -9.61 -20.10
CA LYS A 59 3.12 -11.00 -20.02
C LYS A 59 2.17 -11.85 -19.20
N ASP A 60 2.01 -13.10 -19.63
CA ASP A 60 1.23 -14.14 -18.96
C ASP A 60 2.01 -15.44 -18.93
N GLU A 61 2.80 -15.62 -17.87
CA GLU A 61 3.67 -16.77 -17.66
C GLU A 61 3.29 -17.46 -16.34
N ILE A 62 3.69 -18.72 -16.20
CA ILE A 62 3.58 -19.45 -14.93
C ILE A 62 4.96 -19.45 -14.27
N ILE A 63 5.10 -18.69 -13.19
CA ILE A 63 6.36 -18.55 -12.45
C ILE A 63 6.21 -19.26 -11.11
N LYS A 64 7.02 -20.30 -10.85
CA LYS A 64 6.94 -21.09 -9.61
C LYS A 64 5.52 -21.60 -9.31
N ASN A 65 4.84 -22.15 -10.32
CA ASN A 65 3.44 -22.60 -10.27
C ASN A 65 2.40 -21.49 -10.00
N VAL A 66 2.80 -20.22 -10.08
CA VAL A 66 1.90 -19.08 -9.93
C VAL A 66 1.56 -18.51 -11.32
N PRO A 67 0.30 -18.61 -11.79
CA PRO A 67 -0.13 -17.98 -13.03
C PRO A 67 -0.15 -16.46 -12.88
N LEU A 68 0.72 -15.76 -13.60
CA LEU A 68 0.96 -14.32 -13.45
C LEU A 68 -0.30 -13.50 -13.69
N LYS A 69 -1.08 -13.82 -14.73
CA LYS A 69 -2.33 -13.10 -15.01
C LYS A 69 -3.34 -13.20 -13.88
N LYS A 70 -3.59 -14.40 -13.35
CA LYS A 70 -4.50 -14.60 -12.21
C LYS A 70 -4.01 -13.89 -10.95
N MET A 71 -2.69 -13.89 -10.72
CA MET A 71 -2.11 -13.15 -9.59
C MET A 71 -2.33 -11.64 -9.76
N ALA A 72 -2.06 -11.07 -10.93
CA ALA A 72 -2.29 -9.65 -11.22
C ALA A 72 -3.77 -9.26 -11.03
N ASP A 73 -4.70 -10.12 -11.47
CA ASP A 73 -6.14 -9.90 -11.29
C ASP A 73 -6.53 -9.91 -9.80
N ARG A 74 -5.99 -10.83 -8.99
CA ARG A 74 -6.19 -10.85 -7.53
C ARG A 74 -5.61 -9.60 -6.87
N ILE A 75 -4.38 -9.21 -7.22
CA ILE A 75 -3.76 -7.99 -6.71
C ILE A 75 -4.64 -6.77 -6.99
N ARG A 76 -5.20 -6.67 -8.20
CA ARG A 76 -6.08 -5.55 -8.54
C ARG A 76 -7.34 -5.50 -7.66
N LYS A 77 -7.93 -6.65 -7.33
CA LYS A 77 -9.09 -6.70 -6.42
C LYS A 77 -8.74 -6.18 -5.03
N TYR A 78 -7.64 -6.67 -4.45
CA TYR A 78 -7.18 -6.20 -3.13
C TYR A 78 -6.75 -4.73 -3.15
N GLN A 79 -6.16 -4.25 -4.25
CA GLN A 79 -5.82 -2.84 -4.40
C GLN A 79 -7.06 -1.95 -4.33
N ILE A 80 -8.17 -2.36 -4.97
CA ILE A 80 -9.43 -1.61 -4.91
C ILE A 80 -9.97 -1.62 -3.47
N LEU A 81 -10.01 -2.78 -2.82
CA LEU A 81 -10.46 -2.92 -1.43
C LEU A 81 -9.64 -2.05 -0.47
N ASN A 82 -8.30 -2.12 -0.55
CA ASN A 82 -7.43 -1.32 0.32
C ASN A 82 -7.64 0.18 0.10
N ASN A 83 -7.78 0.63 -1.15
CA ASN A 83 -8.03 2.04 -1.46
C ASN A 83 -9.35 2.54 -0.85
N GLU A 84 -10.39 1.71 -0.88
CA GLU A 84 -11.68 2.02 -0.25
C GLU A 84 -11.54 2.11 1.28
N ILE A 85 -10.90 1.12 1.90
CA ILE A 85 -10.63 1.10 3.34
C ILE A 85 -9.82 2.34 3.75
N PHE A 86 -8.74 2.66 3.03
CA PHE A 86 -7.94 3.85 3.28
C PHE A 86 -8.77 5.13 3.17
N ALA A 87 -9.63 5.25 2.15
CA ALA A 87 -10.48 6.42 2.01
C ALA A 87 -11.42 6.59 3.21
N ILE A 88 -12.02 5.49 3.70
CA ILE A 88 -12.90 5.50 4.87
C ILE A 88 -12.13 5.88 6.14
N LEU A 89 -11.00 5.22 6.40
CA LEU A 89 -10.19 5.48 7.59
C LEU A 89 -9.72 6.93 7.64
N ASN A 90 -9.16 7.46 6.54
CA ASN A 90 -8.72 8.85 6.48
C ASN A 90 -9.88 9.84 6.67
N LYS A 91 -11.08 9.53 6.17
CA LYS A 91 -12.26 10.38 6.38
C LYS A 91 -12.58 10.53 7.87
N TYR A 92 -12.54 9.43 8.64
CA TYR A 92 -12.83 9.48 10.07
C TYR A 92 -11.66 10.04 10.90
N MET A 93 -10.40 9.77 10.52
CA MET A 93 -9.24 10.33 11.23
C MET A 93 -9.17 11.86 11.13
N LYS A 94 -9.44 12.44 9.95
CA LYS A 94 -9.47 13.91 9.77
C LYS A 94 -10.58 14.58 10.58
N ALA A 95 -11.71 13.90 10.79
CA ALA A 95 -12.77 14.40 11.64
C ALA A 95 -12.31 14.58 13.10
N VAL A 96 -11.38 13.74 13.57
CA VAL A 96 -10.80 13.83 14.93
C VAL A 96 -9.78 14.98 15.05
N GLU A 97 -8.99 15.24 14.00
CA GLU A 97 -7.96 16.28 14.02
C GLU A 97 -8.53 17.71 13.98
N THR A 98 -9.76 17.89 13.46
CA THR A 98 -10.36 19.23 13.26
C THR A 98 -10.60 19.97 14.59
N ASP A 99 -10.65 19.26 15.72
CA ASP A 99 -10.77 19.84 17.07
C ASP A 99 -9.43 20.31 17.66
N SER A 100 -8.30 19.95 17.03
CA SER A 100 -6.94 20.22 17.49
C SER A 100 -6.21 21.12 16.48
N SER A 101 -6.37 22.43 16.64
CA SER A 101 -5.71 23.47 15.84
C SER A 101 -4.21 23.58 16.17
N THR A 102 -3.41 22.61 15.70
CA THR A 102 -1.94 22.69 15.72
C THR A 102 -1.41 22.69 14.29
N VAL A 103 -0.55 23.66 13.97
CA VAL A 103 0.11 23.75 12.67
C VAL A 103 1.04 22.53 12.52
N GLU A 104 0.83 21.71 11.48
CA GLU A 104 1.71 20.56 11.20
C GLU A 104 3.14 21.03 10.93
N HIS A 105 4.07 20.68 11.82
CA HIS A 105 5.48 20.97 11.64
C HIS A 105 6.10 19.99 10.62
N VAL A 106 6.17 20.38 9.35
CA VAL A 106 6.78 19.57 8.29
C VAL A 106 8.31 19.63 8.39
N ARG A 107 8.97 18.50 8.13
CA ARG A 107 10.44 18.45 8.08
C ARG A 107 10.98 19.21 6.86
N CYS A 108 11.77 20.25 7.11
CA CYS A 108 12.49 20.98 6.06
C CYS A 108 13.83 20.29 5.71
N PHE A 109 14.22 20.39 4.46
CA PHE A 109 15.55 19.99 3.98
C PHE A 109 16.31 21.25 3.57
N GLN A 110 17.53 21.41 4.08
CA GLN A 110 18.35 22.57 3.78
C GLN A 110 18.88 22.49 2.34
N PRO A 111 18.93 23.60 1.59
CA PRO A 111 19.57 23.62 0.28
C PRO A 111 21.09 23.39 0.41
N PRO A 112 21.78 23.00 -0.68
CA PRO A 112 23.24 22.89 -0.66
C PRO A 112 23.88 24.22 -0.23
N ILE A 113 24.76 24.16 0.76
CA ILE A 113 25.49 25.34 1.26
C ILE A 113 26.85 25.39 0.55
N HIS A 114 27.16 26.53 -0.06
CA HIS A 114 28.45 26.73 -0.71
C HIS A 114 29.58 26.69 0.34
N GLN A 115 30.69 26.03 0.03
CA GLN A 115 31.79 25.78 0.99
C GLN A 115 32.33 27.07 1.62
N SER A 116 32.35 28.19 0.88
CA SER A 116 32.79 29.49 1.39
C SER A 116 31.93 30.05 2.53
N LEU A 117 30.67 29.64 2.63
CA LEU A 117 29.74 30.06 3.69
C LEU A 117 29.68 29.00 4.81
N ALA A 118 30.06 27.76 4.52
CA ALA A 118 30.03 26.64 5.46
C ALA A 118 31.11 26.71 6.55
N THR A 119 32.20 27.44 6.32
CA THR A 119 33.31 27.59 7.29
C THR A 119 33.03 28.66 8.36
N THR A 120 31.98 29.47 8.18
CA THR A 120 31.59 30.58 9.07
C THR A 120 30.39 30.27 9.97
N CYS A 121 29.89 29.03 9.98
CA CYS A 121 28.80 28.57 10.83
C CYS A 121 29.27 27.53 11.85
#